data_AF-A0A353CXL7-F1
#
_entry.id   AF-A0A353CXL7-F1
#
_cell.length_a   1.000
_cell.length_b   1.000
_cell.length_c   1.000
_cell.angle_alpha   90.00
_cell.angle_beta   90.00
_cell.angle_gamma   90.00
#
_symmetry.space_group_name_H-M   'P 1'
#
loop_
_entity.id
_entity.type
_entity.pdbx_description
1 polymer ?
#
loop_
_entity_poly.entity_id
_entity_poly.type
_entity_poly.pdbx_seq_one_letter_code
_entity_poly.pdbx_strand_id
1 'polypeptide(L)'
;MDFYYDFPSLGFDEIAGLAYRTDFDLKNHQEKSGKNLDYRPKDGSQPFIPHVIEPTFGLDRHILAVLANGYSEDEQGGEKRVFLKLPAHLAPVKVAVFPLLKNKPELVKKAREVYEKLKKEVQGTVMWDDNGNIGKRYRRQDEIGTPHTITIDFDTLEDDTVTVRSRDTTKQKRVSINKLTRSLND
;
A
#
# COMPACT_ATOMS: atom_id res chain seq x y z
N MET A 1 12.56 11.60 -22.67
CA MET A 1 11.67 10.46 -22.91
C MET A 1 10.68 10.49 -21.79
N ASP A 2 9.41 10.53 -22.13
CA ASP A 2 8.37 10.80 -21.14
C ASP A 2 7.47 9.56 -21.03
N PHE A 3 6.98 9.31 -19.82
CA PHE A 3 6.15 8.17 -19.48
C PHE A 3 4.74 8.67 -19.24
N TYR A 4 3.76 7.99 -19.83
CA TYR A 4 2.37 8.39 -19.78
C TYR A 4 1.50 7.29 -19.15
N TYR A 5 0.39 7.71 -18.56
CA TYR A 5 -0.66 6.82 -18.08
C TYR A 5 -2.01 7.27 -18.65
N ASP A 6 -2.83 6.31 -19.06
CA ASP A 6 -4.19 6.56 -19.57
C ASP A 6 -5.16 6.61 -18.38
N PHE A 7 -5.47 7.82 -17.92
CA PHE A 7 -6.38 8.03 -16.80
C PHE A 7 -7.84 7.91 -17.27
N PRO A 8 -8.72 7.20 -16.53
CA PRO A 8 -10.11 6.99 -16.95
C PRO A 8 -10.90 8.27 -17.28
N SER A 9 -10.65 9.37 -16.57
CA SER A 9 -11.38 10.64 -16.74
C SER A 9 -10.55 11.78 -17.36
N LEU A 10 -9.21 11.65 -17.38
CA LEU A 10 -8.31 12.70 -17.88
C LEU A 10 -7.64 12.32 -19.22
N GLY A 11 -7.75 11.06 -19.65
CA GLY A 11 -7.04 10.53 -20.80
C GLY A 11 -5.54 10.36 -20.54
N PHE A 12 -4.76 10.27 -21.62
CA PHE A 12 -3.30 10.16 -21.54
C PHE A 12 -2.66 11.44 -20.98
N ASP A 13 -2.01 11.31 -19.82
CA ASP A 13 -1.21 12.38 -19.21
C ASP A 13 0.13 11.84 -18.71
N GLU A 14 1.13 12.72 -18.66
CA GLU A 14 2.51 12.39 -18.27
C GLU A 14 2.57 12.05 -16.78
N ILE A 15 3.29 11.00 -16.39
CA ILE A 15 3.51 10.64 -14.99
C ILE A 15 4.99 10.79 -14.58
N ALA A 16 5.92 10.66 -15.53
CA ALA A 16 7.34 10.81 -15.30
C ALA A 16 8.08 11.25 -16.56
N GLY A 17 9.23 11.89 -16.39
CA GLY A 17 10.13 12.28 -17.47
C GLY A 17 11.53 11.74 -17.23
N LEU A 18 12.23 11.39 -18.30
CA LEU A 18 13.66 11.06 -18.31
C LEU A 18 14.36 11.99 -19.30
N ALA A 19 15.04 13.00 -18.75
CA ALA A 19 15.75 14.00 -19.52
C ALA A 19 17.27 13.74 -19.51
N TYR A 20 17.90 13.97 -20.65
CA TYR A 20 19.35 14.09 -20.74
C TYR A 20 19.69 15.57 -20.88
N ARG A 21 20.10 16.19 -19.78
CA ARG A 21 20.29 17.64 -19.66
C ARG A 21 21.70 18.10 -20.00
N THR A 22 22.57 17.16 -20.39
CA THR A 22 24.00 17.41 -20.63
C THR A 22 24.63 18.11 -19.43
N ASP A 23 25.54 19.07 -19.61
CA ASP A 23 26.22 19.81 -18.56
C ASP A 23 25.56 21.16 -18.23
N PHE A 24 24.41 21.47 -18.84
CA PHE A 24 23.78 22.81 -18.81
C PHE A 24 23.65 23.38 -17.39
N ASP A 25 23.07 22.63 -16.45
CA ASP A 25 22.82 23.12 -15.09
C ASP A 25 24.12 23.38 -14.33
N LEU A 26 25.05 22.43 -14.38
CA LEU A 26 26.32 22.53 -13.67
C LEU A 26 27.20 23.65 -14.23
N LYS A 27 27.25 23.80 -15.55
CA LYS A 27 28.00 24.88 -16.21
C LYS A 27 27.46 26.26 -15.79
N ASN A 28 26.14 26.44 -15.84
CA ASN A 28 25.51 27.70 -15.42
C ASN A 28 25.75 28.00 -13.93
N HIS A 29 25.67 27.00 -13.06
CA HIS A 29 25.95 27.18 -11.63
C HIS A 29 27.41 27.53 -11.36
N GLN A 30 28.36 26.87 -12.03
CA GLN A 30 29.79 27.18 -11.93
C GLN A 30 30.09 28.61 -12.37
N GLU A 31 29.59 29.04 -13.54
CA GLU A 31 29.81 30.38 -14.08
C GLU A 31 29.28 31.47 -13.16
N LYS A 32 28.06 31.31 -12.61
CA LYS A 32 27.41 32.34 -11.77
C LYS A 32 27.93 32.37 -10.34
N SER A 33 28.37 31.24 -9.81
CA SER A 33 28.87 31.15 -8.43
C SER A 33 30.38 31.34 -8.30
N GLY A 34 31.14 31.20 -9.40
CA GLY A 34 32.61 31.18 -9.39
C GLY A 34 33.19 29.95 -8.69
N LYS A 35 32.38 28.93 -8.34
CA LYS A 35 32.83 27.69 -7.72
C LYS A 35 33.06 26.63 -8.79
N ASN A 36 34.20 25.96 -8.73
CA ASN A 36 34.52 24.85 -9.63
C ASN A 36 33.68 23.61 -9.25
N LEU A 37 33.02 23.03 -10.25
CA LEU A 37 32.15 21.85 -10.22
C LEU A 37 32.67 20.73 -11.15
N ASP A 38 33.92 20.81 -11.60
CA ASP A 38 34.55 19.76 -12.40
C ASP A 38 34.69 18.48 -11.58
N TYR A 39 34.22 17.37 -12.14
CA TYR A 39 34.54 16.06 -11.61
C TYR A 39 35.98 15.70 -11.99
N ARG A 40 36.75 15.20 -11.02
CA ARG A 40 38.13 14.74 -11.21
C ARG A 40 38.19 13.22 -11.04
N PRO A 41 38.28 12.47 -12.15
CA PRO A 41 38.36 11.01 -12.11
C PRO A 41 39.60 10.53 -11.36
N LYS A 42 39.48 9.39 -10.66
CA LYS A 42 40.60 8.78 -9.91
C LYS A 42 41.61 8.07 -10.81
N ASP A 43 41.24 7.77 -12.04
CA ASP A 43 42.08 7.10 -13.04
C ASP A 43 43.06 8.05 -13.75
N GLY A 44 43.05 9.33 -13.40
CA GLY A 44 43.94 10.35 -13.97
C GLY A 44 43.47 10.90 -15.32
N SER A 45 42.27 10.54 -15.78
CA SER A 45 41.65 11.19 -16.94
C SER A 45 41.35 12.67 -16.68
N GLN A 46 41.16 13.43 -17.77
CA GLN A 46 40.99 14.88 -17.70
C GLN A 46 39.73 15.24 -16.90
N PRO A 47 39.78 16.27 -16.03
CA PRO A 47 38.59 16.78 -15.37
C PRO A 47 37.53 17.23 -16.37
N PHE A 48 36.26 17.02 -16.05
CA PHE A 48 35.14 17.43 -16.90
C PHE A 48 33.91 17.78 -16.06
N ILE A 49 33.00 18.58 -16.62
CA ILE A 49 31.68 18.80 -16.05
C ILE A 49 30.79 17.61 -16.45
N PRO A 50 30.29 16.82 -15.50
CA PRO A 50 29.52 15.63 -15.83
C PRO A 50 28.19 15.99 -16.47
N HIS A 51 27.73 15.12 -17.36
CA HIS A 51 26.39 15.24 -17.90
C HIS A 51 25.36 14.72 -16.90
N VAL A 52 24.21 15.37 -16.87
CA VAL A 52 23.09 15.04 -15.99
C VAL A 52 22.04 14.25 -16.77
N ILE A 53 21.73 13.06 -16.27
CA ILE A 53 20.52 12.32 -16.63
C ILE A 53 19.54 12.50 -15.48
N GLU A 54 18.39 13.09 -15.77
CA GLU A 54 17.38 13.46 -14.78
C GLU A 54 16.11 12.61 -14.98
N PRO A 55 15.90 11.58 -14.15
CA PRO A 55 14.59 10.96 -14.00
C PRO A 55 13.76 11.75 -12.99
N THR A 56 12.61 12.27 -13.43
CA THR A 56 11.68 13.05 -12.63
C THR A 56 10.34 12.33 -12.55
N PHE A 57 9.84 12.11 -11.33
CA PHE A 57 8.60 11.37 -11.06
C PHE A 57 7.62 12.24 -10.30
N GLY A 58 6.43 12.48 -10.86
CA GLY A 58 5.36 13.16 -10.16
C GLY A 58 4.66 12.21 -9.19
N LEU A 59 5.04 12.21 -7.91
CA LEU A 59 4.48 11.28 -6.90
C LEU A 59 2.95 11.31 -6.87
N ASP A 60 2.36 12.51 -6.90
CA ASP A 60 0.90 12.68 -6.84
C ASP A 60 0.20 12.02 -8.03
N ARG A 61 0.76 12.15 -9.24
CA ARG A 61 0.23 11.52 -10.46
C ARG A 61 0.38 9.99 -10.41
N HIS A 62 1.47 9.47 -9.83
CA HIS A 62 1.64 8.04 -9.63
C HIS A 62 0.63 7.48 -8.62
N ILE A 63 0.39 8.19 -7.51
CA ILE A 63 -0.64 7.80 -6.54
C ILE A 63 -2.02 7.81 -7.20
N LEU A 64 -2.35 8.84 -7.98
CA LEU A 64 -3.60 8.90 -8.72
C LEU A 64 -3.74 7.74 -9.70
N ALA A 65 -2.68 7.39 -10.44
CA ALA A 65 -2.68 6.27 -11.37
C ALA A 65 -2.91 4.93 -10.63
N VAL A 66 -2.24 4.72 -9.49
CA VAL A 66 -2.45 3.53 -8.64
C VAL A 66 -3.88 3.45 -8.13
N LEU A 67 -4.46 4.57 -7.68
CA LEU A 67 -5.85 4.61 -7.20
C LEU A 67 -6.84 4.36 -8.34
N ALA A 68 -6.64 4.99 -9.50
CA ALA A 68 -7.48 4.81 -10.68
C ALA A 68 -7.45 3.36 -11.17
N ASN A 69 -6.28 2.74 -11.24
CA ASN A 69 -6.12 1.33 -11.60
C ASN A 69 -6.69 0.38 -10.55
N GLY A 70 -6.60 0.76 -9.27
CA GLY A 70 -7.12 -0.02 -8.15
C GLY A 70 -8.64 0.07 -7.98
N TYR A 71 -9.29 1.10 -8.50
CA TYR A 71 -10.73 1.27 -8.37
C TYR A 71 -11.48 0.08 -8.99
N SER A 72 -12.35 -0.55 -8.21
CA SER A 72 -13.10 -1.72 -8.63
C SER A 72 -14.51 -1.69 -8.07
N GLU A 73 -15.44 -2.21 -8.85
CA GLU A 73 -16.84 -2.36 -8.46
C GLU A 73 -17.29 -3.80 -8.71
N ASP A 74 -17.98 -4.39 -7.74
CA ASP A 74 -18.66 -5.67 -7.87
C ASP A 74 -20.01 -5.66 -7.14
N GLU A 75 -20.67 -6.81 -7.07
CA GLU A 75 -21.93 -7.00 -6.36
C GLU A 75 -21.73 -7.99 -5.21
N GLN A 76 -22.20 -7.61 -4.02
CA GLN A 76 -22.15 -8.47 -2.84
C GLN A 76 -23.51 -8.44 -2.13
N GLY A 77 -24.25 -9.55 -2.23
CA GLY A 77 -25.53 -9.71 -1.55
C GLY A 77 -26.65 -8.82 -2.12
N GLY A 78 -26.66 -8.59 -3.43
CA GLY A 78 -27.64 -7.71 -4.08
C GLY A 78 -27.28 -6.21 -4.04
N GLU A 79 -26.17 -5.86 -3.39
CA GLU A 79 -25.72 -4.47 -3.23
C GLU A 79 -24.39 -4.23 -3.95
N LYS A 80 -24.29 -3.10 -4.64
CA LYS A 80 -23.04 -2.61 -5.23
C LYS A 80 -21.96 -2.48 -4.15
N ARG A 81 -20.76 -2.95 -4.44
CA ARG A 81 -19.58 -2.83 -3.59
C ARG A 81 -18.47 -2.15 -4.38
N VAL A 82 -17.96 -1.06 -3.80
CA VAL A 82 -16.83 -0.30 -4.33
C VAL A 82 -15.63 -0.59 -3.43
N PHE A 83 -14.49 -0.90 -4.02
CA PHE A 83 -13.29 -1.24 -3.28
C PHE A 83 -12.03 -0.89 -4.07
N LEU A 84 -10.91 -0.71 -3.36
CA LEU A 84 -9.63 -0.53 -3.99
C LEU A 84 -8.87 -1.86 -4.05
N LYS A 85 -8.76 -2.45 -5.22
CA LYS A 85 -7.99 -3.66 -5.50
C LYS A 85 -6.48 -3.39 -5.60
N LEU A 86 -5.94 -2.69 -4.61
CA LEU A 86 -4.51 -2.37 -4.55
C LEU A 86 -3.67 -3.64 -4.42
N PRO A 87 -2.51 -3.74 -5.09
CA PRO A 87 -1.51 -4.75 -4.77
C PRO A 87 -1.17 -4.72 -3.28
N ALA A 88 -0.99 -5.89 -2.66
CA ALA A 88 -0.81 -5.99 -1.21
C ALA A 88 0.36 -5.13 -0.68
N HIS A 89 1.45 -4.99 -1.46
CA HIS A 89 2.60 -4.16 -1.10
C HIS A 89 2.31 -2.65 -1.14
N LEU A 90 1.33 -2.20 -1.94
CA LEU A 90 0.88 -0.79 -2.01
C LEU A 90 -0.28 -0.47 -1.06
N ALA A 91 -0.97 -1.48 -0.52
CA ALA A 91 -2.09 -1.24 0.38
C ALA A 91 -1.67 -0.42 1.62
N PRO A 92 -2.41 0.64 2.01
CA PRO A 92 -2.07 1.50 3.14
C PRO A 92 -2.22 0.78 4.49
N VAL A 93 -3.16 -0.17 4.54
CA VAL A 93 -3.38 -1.10 5.65
C VAL A 93 -3.18 -2.51 5.12
N LYS A 94 -2.29 -3.28 5.74
CA LYS A 94 -1.99 -4.66 5.32
C LYS A 94 -3.03 -5.63 5.85
N VAL A 95 -3.43 -5.42 7.10
CA VAL A 95 -4.34 -6.30 7.83
C VAL A 95 -5.20 -5.46 8.76
N ALA A 96 -6.48 -5.78 8.87
CA ALA A 96 -7.34 -5.22 9.91
C ALA A 96 -7.87 -6.33 10.84
N VAL A 97 -7.92 -6.06 12.14
CA VAL A 97 -8.33 -7.02 13.17
C VAL A 97 -9.56 -6.51 13.90
N PHE A 98 -10.57 -7.39 14.04
CA PHE A 98 -11.87 -7.05 14.59
C PHE A 98 -12.33 -8.11 15.60
N PRO A 99 -12.99 -7.72 16.71
CA PRO A 99 -13.88 -8.61 17.43
C PRO A 99 -15.22 -8.72 16.70
N LEU A 100 -15.81 -9.92 16.61
CA LEU A 100 -17.14 -10.12 16.02
C LEU A 100 -18.18 -9.21 16.68
N LEU A 101 -18.16 -9.16 18.01
CA LEU A 101 -19.02 -8.32 18.83
C LEU A 101 -18.19 -7.46 19.79
N LYS A 102 -18.34 -6.14 19.68
CA LYS A 102 -17.62 -5.18 20.55
C LYS A 102 -18.10 -5.17 22.01
N ASN A 103 -19.34 -5.62 22.26
CA ASN A 103 -19.95 -5.67 23.58
C ASN A 103 -19.65 -6.98 24.33
N LYS A 104 -18.79 -7.84 23.79
CA LYS A 104 -18.32 -9.08 24.41
C LYS A 104 -16.84 -8.92 24.80
N PRO A 105 -16.55 -8.61 26.08
CA PRO A 105 -15.18 -8.30 26.53
C PRO A 105 -14.16 -9.40 26.21
N GLU A 106 -14.58 -10.66 26.26
CA GLU A 106 -13.76 -11.83 25.93
C GLU A 106 -13.27 -11.81 24.48
N LEU A 107 -14.14 -11.49 23.52
CA LEU A 107 -13.79 -11.35 22.10
C LEU A 107 -12.90 -10.15 21.86
N VAL A 108 -13.21 -9.02 22.49
CA VAL A 108 -12.40 -7.80 22.38
C VAL A 108 -10.98 -8.04 22.91
N LYS A 109 -10.86 -8.70 24.06
CA LYS A 109 -9.56 -9.03 24.66
C LYS A 109 -8.75 -9.93 23.74
N LYS A 110 -9.33 -11.04 23.26
CA LYS A 110 -8.64 -11.96 22.34
C LYS A 110 -8.27 -11.29 21.02
N ALA A 111 -9.13 -10.42 20.49
CA ALA A 111 -8.84 -9.64 19.30
C ALA A 111 -7.68 -8.67 19.49
N ARG A 112 -7.58 -8.02 20.66
CA ARG A 112 -6.45 -7.16 21.02
C ARG A 112 -5.14 -7.95 21.11
N GLU A 113 -5.18 -9.15 21.67
CA GLU A 113 -4.01 -10.04 21.71
C GLU A 113 -3.51 -10.40 20.29
N VAL A 114 -4.42 -10.78 19.39
CA VAL A 114 -4.09 -11.09 17.98
C VAL A 114 -3.58 -9.84 17.25
N TYR A 115 -4.21 -8.69 17.47
CA TYR A 115 -3.79 -7.41 16.91
C TYR A 115 -2.35 -7.04 17.32
N GLU A 116 -2.03 -7.09 18.61
CA GLU A 116 -0.68 -6.78 19.11
C GLU A 116 0.37 -7.80 18.64
N LYS A 117 -0.02 -9.07 18.47
CA LYS A 117 0.85 -10.07 17.84
C LYS A 117 1.16 -9.68 16.40
N LEU A 118 0.15 -9.39 15.59
CA LEU A 118 0.33 -9.08 14.18
C LEU A 118 1.09 -7.78 13.94
N LYS A 119 0.92 -6.76 14.80
CA LYS A 119 1.73 -5.54 14.72
C LYS A 119 3.24 -5.78 14.82
N LYS A 120 3.67 -6.85 15.50
CA LYS A 120 5.08 -7.21 15.66
C LYS A 120 5.60 -8.04 14.49
N GLU A 121 4.73 -8.82 13.85
CA GLU A 121 5.12 -9.84 12.86
C GLU A 121 4.86 -9.41 11.41
N VAL A 122 3.87 -8.55 11.16
CA VAL A 122 3.50 -8.07 9.82
C VAL A 122 4.29 -6.80 9.48
N GLN A 123 4.89 -6.79 8.30
CA GLN A 123 5.54 -5.59 7.78
C GLN A 123 4.50 -4.60 7.23
N GLY A 124 4.29 -3.50 7.95
CA GLY A 124 3.38 -2.42 7.56
C GLY A 124 2.25 -2.20 8.56
N THR A 125 1.23 -1.45 8.15
CA THR A 125 0.14 -1.05 9.04
C THR A 125 -0.82 -2.21 9.32
N VAL A 126 -0.96 -2.56 10.60
CA VAL A 126 -2.07 -3.38 11.09
C VAL A 126 -3.08 -2.46 11.77
N MET A 127 -4.35 -2.55 11.38
CA MET A 127 -5.42 -1.70 11.89
C MET A 127 -6.30 -2.43 12.90
N TRP A 128 -6.70 -1.73 13.96
CA TRP A 128 -7.75 -2.15 14.87
C TRP A 128 -9.08 -1.48 14.50
N ASP A 129 -10.19 -2.22 14.53
CA ASP A 129 -11.51 -1.63 14.33
C ASP A 129 -12.65 -2.42 15.02
N ASP A 130 -13.31 -1.77 15.97
CA ASP A 130 -14.47 -2.30 16.69
C ASP A 130 -15.76 -1.51 16.42
N ASN A 131 -15.76 -0.60 15.44
CA ASN A 131 -16.88 0.28 15.19
C ASN A 131 -17.88 -0.30 14.17
N GLY A 132 -19.17 -0.22 14.51
CA GLY A 132 -20.25 -0.77 13.68
C GLY A 132 -20.33 -2.30 13.69
N ASN A 133 -21.25 -2.85 12.89
CA ASN A 133 -21.35 -4.29 12.69
C ASN A 133 -20.22 -4.82 11.80
N ILE A 134 -20.05 -6.13 11.73
CA ILE A 134 -18.96 -6.75 10.97
C ILE A 134 -19.03 -6.45 9.47
N GLY A 135 -20.24 -6.41 8.88
CA GLY A 135 -20.42 -6.07 7.46
C GLY A 135 -19.94 -4.67 7.13
N LYS A 136 -20.26 -3.67 7.97
CA LYS A 136 -19.78 -2.28 7.81
C LYS A 136 -18.25 -2.19 7.97
N ARG A 137 -17.64 -3.03 8.80
CA ARG A 137 -16.17 -3.10 8.93
C ARG A 137 -15.52 -3.67 7.67
N TYR A 138 -16.05 -4.76 7.13
CA TYR A 138 -15.57 -5.31 5.86
C TYR A 138 -15.67 -4.28 4.73
N ARG A 139 -16.82 -3.61 4.57
CA ARG A 139 -16.99 -2.58 3.53
C ARG A 139 -15.98 -1.44 3.64
N ARG A 140 -15.75 -0.90 4.84
CA ARG A 140 -14.75 0.17 5.04
C ARG A 140 -13.33 -0.29 4.71
N GLN A 141 -12.97 -1.52 5.06
CA GLN A 141 -11.65 -2.06 4.74
C GLN A 141 -11.49 -2.36 3.24
N ASP A 142 -12.56 -2.81 2.60
CA ASP A 142 -12.59 -3.01 1.15
C ASP A 142 -12.40 -1.66 0.43
N GLU A 143 -13.11 -0.61 0.85
CA GLU A 143 -13.02 0.75 0.30
C GLU A 143 -11.60 1.33 0.36
N ILE A 144 -10.86 1.10 1.44
CA ILE A 144 -9.46 1.57 1.58
C ILE A 144 -8.42 0.57 1.05
N GLY A 145 -8.88 -0.56 0.52
CA GLY A 145 -8.04 -1.55 -0.15
C GLY A 145 -7.23 -2.46 0.77
N THR A 146 -7.66 -2.68 2.01
CA THR A 146 -7.00 -3.62 2.94
C THR A 146 -7.10 -5.06 2.41
N PRO A 147 -5.99 -5.77 2.12
CA PRO A 147 -6.04 -7.09 1.49
C PRO A 147 -6.73 -8.17 2.35
N HIS A 148 -6.48 -8.14 3.66
CA HIS A 148 -6.97 -9.15 4.59
C HIS A 148 -7.59 -8.53 5.83
N THR A 149 -8.72 -9.12 6.25
CA THR A 149 -9.36 -8.79 7.51
C THR A 149 -9.46 -10.03 8.38
N ILE A 150 -9.31 -9.86 9.69
CA ILE A 150 -9.23 -10.94 10.66
C ILE A 150 -10.30 -10.70 11.71
N THR A 151 -11.21 -11.65 11.83
CA THR A 151 -12.35 -11.58 12.73
C THR A 151 -12.19 -12.63 13.83
N ILE A 152 -12.36 -12.17 15.06
CA ILE A 152 -12.31 -12.98 16.27
C ILE A 152 -13.75 -13.24 16.70
N ASP A 153 -14.17 -14.49 16.59
CA ASP A 153 -15.52 -14.98 16.86
C ASP A 153 -15.53 -15.90 18.09
N PHE A 154 -16.69 -16.46 18.41
CA PHE A 154 -16.84 -17.33 19.58
C PHE A 154 -16.01 -18.62 19.45
N ASP A 155 -15.92 -19.18 18.24
CA ASP A 155 -15.12 -20.38 17.99
C ASP A 155 -13.62 -20.12 18.25
N THR A 156 -13.14 -18.89 18.02
CA THR A 156 -11.76 -18.48 18.35
C THR A 156 -11.42 -18.70 19.82
N LEU A 157 -12.40 -18.55 20.73
CA LEU A 157 -12.19 -18.74 22.17
C LEU A 157 -12.03 -20.21 22.55
N GLU A 158 -12.49 -21.13 21.71
CA GLU A 158 -12.46 -22.57 21.94
C GLU A 158 -11.26 -23.25 21.27
N ASP A 159 -10.90 -22.83 20.05
CA ASP A 159 -9.94 -23.55 19.21
C ASP A 159 -8.71 -22.77 18.72
N ASP A 160 -8.52 -21.53 19.18
CA ASP A 160 -7.38 -20.68 18.81
C ASP A 160 -7.19 -20.50 17.28
N THR A 161 -8.29 -20.55 16.53
CA THR A 161 -8.31 -20.19 15.11
C THR A 161 -9.12 -18.91 14.88
N VAL A 162 -8.72 -18.14 13.86
CA VAL A 162 -9.36 -16.88 13.50
C VAL A 162 -9.91 -16.95 12.08
N THR A 163 -10.94 -16.16 11.82
CA THR A 163 -11.52 -16.05 10.49
C THR A 163 -10.77 -14.99 9.68
N VAL A 164 -10.09 -15.40 8.61
CA VAL A 164 -9.39 -14.52 7.66
C VAL A 164 -10.24 -14.34 6.40
N ARG A 165 -10.61 -13.11 6.08
CA ARG A 165 -11.34 -12.76 4.86
C ARG A 165 -10.43 -12.03 3.86
N SER A 166 -10.46 -12.47 2.61
CA SER A 166 -9.79 -11.80 1.47
C SER A 166 -10.68 -10.69 0.91
N ARG A 167 -10.10 -9.51 0.64
CA ARG A 167 -10.76 -8.42 -0.08
C ARG A 167 -11.20 -8.86 -1.48
N ASP A 168 -10.27 -9.42 -2.26
CA ASP A 168 -10.49 -9.68 -3.68
C ASP A 168 -11.59 -10.70 -3.97
N THR A 169 -11.71 -11.71 -3.10
CA THR A 169 -12.65 -12.82 -3.31
C THR A 169 -13.83 -12.82 -2.35
N THR A 170 -13.75 -12.02 -1.28
CA THR A 170 -14.70 -12.02 -0.14
C THR A 170 -14.82 -13.34 0.62
N LYS A 171 -14.04 -14.36 0.23
CA LYS A 171 -14.01 -15.68 0.86
C LYS A 171 -13.38 -15.60 2.25
N GLN A 172 -13.92 -16.41 3.14
CA GLN A 172 -13.48 -16.55 4.53
C GLN A 172 -12.82 -17.92 4.71
N LYS A 173 -11.68 -17.95 5.39
CA LYS A 173 -10.97 -19.19 5.77
C LYS A 173 -10.63 -19.13 7.25
N ARG A 174 -10.74 -20.26 7.96
CA ARG A 174 -10.26 -20.36 9.34
C ARG A 174 -8.79 -20.72 9.36
N VAL A 175 -8.01 -19.97 10.13
CA VAL A 175 -6.55 -20.14 10.23
C VAL A 175 -6.15 -20.13 11.69
N SER A 176 -5.33 -21.10 12.10
CA SER A 176 -4.73 -21.10 13.44
C SER A 176 -3.90 -19.84 13.66
N ILE A 177 -4.05 -19.20 14.83
CA ILE A 177 -3.29 -17.99 15.21
C ILE A 177 -1.77 -18.21 15.08
N ASN A 178 -1.28 -19.44 15.25
CA ASN A 178 0.14 -19.78 15.11
C ASN A 178 0.65 -19.75 13.67
N LYS A 179 -0.22 -19.96 12.67
CA LYS A 179 0.13 -19.96 11.24
C LYS A 179 -0.29 -18.67 10.52
N LEU A 180 -0.89 -17.73 11.26
CA LEU A 180 -1.57 -16.56 10.73
C LEU A 180 -0.66 -15.68 9.87
N THR A 181 0.48 -15.24 10.42
CA THR A 181 1.43 -14.36 9.71
C THR A 181 1.94 -14.99 8.41
N ARG A 182 2.24 -16.29 8.42
CA ARG A 182 2.67 -17.00 7.21
C ARG A 182 1.57 -17.00 6.15
N SER A 183 0.31 -17.24 6.56
CA SER A 183 -0.83 -17.32 5.65
C SER A 183 -1.28 -15.99 5.03
N LEU A 184 -0.69 -14.87 5.47
CA LEU A 184 -0.94 -13.51 5.00
C LEU A 184 0.12 -13.02 3.98
N ASN A 185 1.24 -13.75 3.86
CA ASN A 185 2.32 -13.45 2.91
C ASN A 185 2.21 -14.28 1.62
N ASP A 186 1.21 -15.15 1.52
CA ASP A 186 0.87 -15.95 0.34
C ASP A 186 -0.22 -15.25 -0.49
#